data_AF-A0ABD3XNG1-F1
#
_entry.id   AF-A0ABD3XNG1-F1
#
_cell.length_a   1.000
_cell.length_b   1.000
_cell.length_c   1.000
_cell.angle_alpha   90.00
_cell.angle_beta   90.00
_cell.angle_gamma   90.00
#
_symmetry.space_group_name_H-M   'P 1'
#
loop_
_entity.id
_entity.type
_entity.pdbx_description
1 polymer ?
#
loop_
_entity_poly.entity_id
_entity_poly.type
_entity_poly.pdbx_seq_one_letter_code
_entity_poly.pdbx_strand_id
1 'polypeptide(L)'
;MERYDVDLYGTDYRHEICENYFREIRDHLKDKPSRFHLVEEDFAIDNTVVDSKLEGLKRKIVEVASQQQYWGEEIPARWLPLEQVLMNLRAQGHKVIHRSLLENMNQAGVQISTDELDLFLRFQHEIGTILYFSTELLKEKIVLEPQWMINALKSLITVEEMFVLRHAPSVSTMWHEFRNGKLYLELIDALWTKDRNPDLHDNKDHLLLLMEQLNIIAKPTLCIDDESEIKELNYFFAPCMLHVEPPRE
;
A
#
# COMPACT_ATOMS: atom_id res chain seq x y z
N MET A 1 21.31 -5.39 -22.43
CA MET A 1 21.68 -4.66 -21.19
C MET A 1 23.20 -4.77 -21.08
N GLU A 2 23.89 -3.88 -21.79
CA GLU A 2 25.35 -3.84 -21.77
C GLU A 2 25.80 -3.32 -20.40
N ARG A 3 26.54 -4.16 -19.67
CA ARG A 3 27.26 -3.72 -18.48
C ARG A 3 28.40 -2.84 -18.97
N TYR A 4 28.22 -1.53 -18.87
CA TYR A 4 29.33 -0.60 -19.02
C TYR A 4 30.33 -0.89 -17.90
N ASP A 5 31.56 -1.23 -18.27
CA ASP A 5 32.68 -1.38 -17.34
C ASP A 5 32.99 0.02 -16.77
N VAL A 6 32.54 0.27 -15.55
CA VAL A 6 32.49 1.60 -14.91
C VAL A 6 33.87 2.04 -14.39
N ASP A 7 34.88 1.18 -14.47
CA ASP A 7 36.21 1.39 -13.87
C ASP A 7 37.26 2.01 -14.81
N LEU A 8 36.91 2.30 -16.07
CA LEU A 8 37.87 2.82 -17.07
C LEU A 8 37.76 4.33 -17.35
N TYR A 9 36.77 5.03 -16.80
CA TYR A 9 36.54 6.44 -17.13
C TYR A 9 36.55 7.31 -15.86
N GLY A 10 37.40 8.34 -15.87
CA GLY A 10 37.63 9.25 -14.75
C GLY A 10 36.37 9.98 -14.27
N THR A 11 36.50 10.66 -13.13
CA THR A 11 35.42 11.37 -12.43
C THR A 11 34.63 12.33 -13.32
N ASP A 12 35.29 12.94 -14.32
CA ASP A 12 34.68 13.92 -15.24
C ASP A 12 33.68 13.27 -16.21
N TYR A 13 33.95 12.05 -16.69
CA TYR A 13 33.04 11.33 -17.59
C TYR A 13 31.77 10.86 -16.86
N ARG A 14 31.92 10.40 -15.61
CA ARG A 14 30.76 10.06 -14.76
C ARG A 14 29.88 11.28 -14.52
N HIS A 15 30.48 12.45 -14.31
CA HIS A 15 29.73 13.69 -14.13
C HIS A 15 28.93 14.07 -15.38
N GLU A 16 29.53 14.00 -16.58
CA GLU A 16 28.85 14.32 -17.84
C GLU A 16 27.66 13.40 -18.13
N ILE A 17 27.78 12.09 -17.85
CA ILE A 17 26.67 11.15 -17.99
C ILE A 17 25.52 11.53 -17.05
N CYS A 18 25.82 11.81 -15.79
CA CYS A 18 24.80 12.19 -14.81
C CYS A 18 24.07 13.48 -15.24
N GLU A 19 24.80 14.51 -15.67
CA GLU A 19 24.21 15.77 -16.14
C GLU A 19 23.30 15.58 -17.36
N ASN A 20 23.71 14.75 -18.32
CA ASN A 20 22.86 14.43 -19.47
C ASN A 20 21.59 13.66 -19.04
N TYR A 21 21.72 12.71 -18.12
CA TYR A 21 20.58 11.95 -17.60
C TYR A 21 19.57 12.85 -16.85
N PHE A 22 20.04 13.75 -16.00
CA PHE A 22 19.17 14.70 -15.30
C PHE A 22 18.47 15.66 -16.28
N ARG A 23 19.18 16.12 -17.32
CA ARG A 23 18.58 16.94 -18.38
C ARG A 23 17.44 16.21 -19.09
N GLU A 24 17.66 14.96 -19.48
CA GLU A 24 16.63 14.14 -20.13
C GLU A 24 15.39 13.95 -19.25
N ILE A 25 15.57 13.69 -17.95
CA ILE A 25 14.46 13.59 -17.00
C ILE A 25 13.68 14.91 -16.92
N ARG A 26 14.38 16.04 -16.76
CA ARG A 26 13.75 17.36 -16.65
C ARG A 26 12.99 17.73 -17.91
N ASP A 27 13.58 17.47 -19.08
CA ASP A 27 12.95 17.72 -20.37
C ASP A 27 11.70 16.84 -20.55
N HIS A 28 11.77 15.57 -20.15
CA HIS A 28 10.62 14.65 -20.21
C HIS A 28 9.47 15.05 -19.29
N LEU A 29 9.77 15.67 -18.15
CA LEU A 29 8.79 16.09 -17.15
C LEU A 29 8.29 17.53 -17.36
N LYS A 30 8.94 18.31 -18.24
CA LYS A 30 8.71 19.75 -18.39
C LYS A 30 7.25 20.15 -18.60
N ASP A 31 6.53 19.38 -19.41
CA ASP A 31 5.13 19.67 -19.77
C ASP A 31 4.13 18.78 -19.02
N LYS A 32 4.58 18.03 -18.01
CA LYS A 32 3.74 17.11 -17.23
C LYS A 32 3.36 17.71 -15.88
N PRO A 33 2.17 17.40 -15.34
CA PRO A 33 1.77 17.82 -13.99
C PRO A 33 2.76 17.40 -12.90
N SER A 34 3.48 16.29 -13.10
CA SER A 34 4.52 15.81 -12.18
C SER A 34 5.67 16.80 -11.98
N ARG A 35 5.86 17.79 -12.87
CA ARG A 35 6.84 18.86 -12.71
C ARG A 35 6.67 19.62 -11.39
N PHE A 36 5.43 19.82 -10.93
CA PHE A 36 5.17 20.56 -9.68
C PHE A 36 5.70 19.86 -8.42
N HIS A 37 6.06 18.59 -8.53
CA HIS A 37 6.63 17.80 -7.44
C HIS A 37 8.15 17.63 -7.55
N LEU A 38 8.80 18.22 -8.56
CA LEU A 38 10.25 18.13 -8.73
C LEU A 38 10.98 19.14 -7.86
N VAL A 39 11.96 18.64 -7.10
CA VAL A 39 12.97 19.46 -6.44
C VAL A 39 14.06 19.78 -7.46
N GLU A 40 14.43 21.05 -7.59
CA GLU A 40 15.38 21.54 -8.60
C GLU A 40 16.83 21.08 -8.39
N GLU A 41 17.16 20.41 -7.29
CA GLU A 41 18.52 19.98 -6.96
C GLU A 41 18.71 18.49 -7.28
N ASP A 42 19.76 18.16 -8.05
CA ASP A 42 20.05 16.79 -8.50
C ASP A 42 21.12 16.12 -7.64
N PHE A 43 20.89 14.84 -7.30
CA PHE A 43 21.81 14.03 -6.50
C PHE A 43 22.17 12.73 -7.22
N ALA A 44 23.35 12.68 -7.84
CA ALA A 44 23.93 11.43 -8.35
C ALA A 44 24.71 10.73 -7.23
N ILE A 45 24.14 9.68 -6.64
CA ILE A 45 24.69 8.96 -5.48
C ILE A 45 25.07 7.53 -5.85
N ASP A 46 26.28 7.12 -5.47
CA ASP A 46 26.72 5.73 -5.56
C ASP A 46 26.51 5.00 -4.22
N ASN A 47 25.48 4.14 -4.16
CA ASN A 47 25.13 3.37 -2.96
C ASN A 47 26.11 2.22 -2.64
N THR A 48 27.13 1.97 -3.49
CA THR A 48 28.15 0.94 -3.25
C THR A 48 29.35 1.47 -2.46
N VAL A 49 29.47 2.79 -2.32
CA VAL A 49 30.55 3.47 -1.61
C VAL A 49 30.01 4.47 -0.60
N VAL A 50 30.89 4.97 0.27
CA VAL A 50 30.55 6.10 1.16
C VAL A 50 30.59 7.38 0.34
N ASP A 51 29.46 7.74 -0.27
CA ASP A 51 29.33 8.93 -1.10
C ASP A 51 29.01 10.17 -0.24
N SER A 52 29.88 11.18 -0.30
CA SER A 52 29.69 12.47 0.38
C SER A 52 28.40 13.20 -0.02
N LYS A 53 27.84 12.92 -1.21
CA LYS A 53 26.59 13.52 -1.68
C LYS A 53 25.36 13.01 -0.95
N LEU A 54 25.45 11.85 -0.30
CA LEU A 54 24.35 11.30 0.50
C LEU A 54 23.94 12.25 1.63
N GLU A 55 24.91 12.92 2.26
CA GLU A 55 24.62 13.93 3.29
C GLU A 55 23.93 15.17 2.72
N GLY A 56 24.23 15.53 1.47
CA GLY A 56 23.51 16.56 0.72
C GLY A 56 22.03 16.17 0.53
N LEU A 57 21.77 14.96 0.02
CA LEU A 57 20.41 14.46 -0.15
C LEU A 57 19.64 14.42 1.16
N LYS A 58 20.24 13.91 2.25
CA LYS A 58 19.60 13.87 3.58
C LYS A 58 19.19 15.27 4.05
N ARG A 59 20.08 16.26 3.92
CA ARG A 59 19.75 17.65 4.27
C ARG A 59 18.61 18.18 3.42
N LYS A 60 18.62 17.89 2.11
CA LYS A 60 17.57 18.35 1.20
C LYS A 60 16.21 17.73 1.52
N ILE A 61 16.18 16.43 1.88
CA ILE A 61 14.96 15.76 2.33
C ILE A 61 14.39 16.47 3.57
N VAL A 62 15.23 16.77 4.57
CA VAL A 62 14.79 17.49 5.78
C VAL A 62 14.30 18.90 5.45
N GLU A 63 15.01 19.62 4.58
CA GLU A 63 14.61 20.95 4.10
C GLU A 63 13.21 20.92 3.46
N VAL A 64 12.98 20.01 2.50
CA VAL A 64 11.71 19.88 1.79
C VAL A 64 10.58 19.40 2.72
N ALA A 65 10.88 18.47 3.63
CA ALA A 65 9.92 18.01 4.64
C ALA A 65 9.52 19.15 5.60
N SER A 66 10.47 20.01 5.98
CA SER A 66 10.19 21.16 6.86
C SER A 66 9.34 22.26 6.23
N GLN A 67 9.21 22.26 4.90
CA GLN A 67 8.37 23.20 4.16
C GLN A 67 6.90 22.74 4.05
N GLN A 68 6.60 21.51 4.46
CA GLN A 68 5.23 20.99 4.42
C GLN A 68 4.36 21.77 5.42
N GLN A 69 3.11 22.05 5.05
CA GLN A 69 2.21 22.88 5.88
C GLN A 69 1.97 22.27 7.26
N TYR A 70 1.93 20.95 7.34
CA TYR A 70 1.73 20.21 8.58
C TYR A 70 3.00 20.05 9.43
N TRP A 71 4.15 20.52 8.96
CA TRP A 71 5.39 20.39 9.70
C TRP A 71 5.36 21.25 10.97
N GLY A 72 5.53 20.61 12.12
CA GLY A 72 5.48 21.30 13.42
C GLY A 72 4.07 21.60 13.91
N GLU A 73 3.02 21.08 13.25
CA GLU A 73 1.67 21.13 13.81
C GLU A 73 1.61 20.40 15.15
N GLU A 74 0.96 21.03 16.11
CA GLU A 74 0.77 20.46 17.44
C GLU A 74 -0.37 19.44 17.42
N ILE A 75 -0.09 18.23 17.91
CA ILE A 75 -1.10 17.19 18.10
C ILE A 75 -1.57 17.17 19.57
N PRO A 76 -2.84 16.82 19.83
CA PRO A 76 -3.33 16.73 21.20
C PRO A 76 -2.54 15.72 22.04
N ALA A 77 -1.96 16.17 23.15
CA ALA A 77 -1.21 15.30 24.06
C ALA A 77 -2.05 14.13 24.63
N ARG A 78 -3.38 14.28 24.65
CA ARG A 78 -4.33 13.22 25.05
C ARG A 78 -4.36 12.03 24.09
N TRP A 79 -3.78 12.15 22.90
CA TRP A 79 -3.65 11.05 21.94
C TRP A 79 -2.47 10.12 22.27
N LEU A 80 -1.47 10.58 23.02
CA LEU A 80 -0.27 9.80 23.35
C LEU A 80 -0.58 8.45 24.02
N PRO A 81 -1.52 8.35 24.99
CA PRO A 81 -1.90 7.06 25.55
C PRO A 81 -2.52 6.10 24.53
N LEU A 82 -3.30 6.61 23.58
CA LEU A 82 -3.91 5.79 22.52
C LEU A 82 -2.83 5.28 21.56
N GLU A 83 -1.90 6.14 21.17
CA GLU A 83 -0.75 5.77 20.35
C GLU A 83 0.10 4.69 21.01
N GLN A 84 0.39 4.82 22.31
CA GLN A 84 1.11 3.80 23.07
C GLN A 84 0.38 2.45 23.07
N VAL A 85 -0.96 2.45 23.15
CA VAL A 85 -1.77 1.23 23.05
C VAL A 85 -1.61 0.58 21.67
N LEU A 86 -1.72 1.35 20.59
CA LEU A 86 -1.51 0.85 19.22
C LEU A 86 -0.11 0.24 19.07
N MET A 87 0.92 0.93 19.56
CA MET A 87 2.31 0.44 19.53
C MET A 87 2.49 -0.86 20.31
N ASN A 88 1.92 -0.95 21.51
CA ASN A 88 2.02 -2.14 22.36
C ASN A 88 1.32 -3.34 21.72
N LEU A 89 0.12 -3.14 21.17
CA LEU A 89 -0.63 -4.21 20.49
C LEU A 89 0.11 -4.71 19.25
N ARG A 90 0.70 -3.79 18.47
CA ARG A 90 1.56 -4.16 17.34
C ARG A 90 2.78 -4.96 17.80
N ALA A 91 3.45 -4.53 18.87
CA ALA A 91 4.61 -5.24 19.43
C ALA A 91 4.27 -6.64 19.97
N GLN A 92 3.04 -6.84 20.43
CA GLN A 92 2.50 -8.14 20.82
C GLN A 92 2.13 -9.04 19.62
N GLY A 93 2.26 -8.54 18.40
CA GLY A 93 2.03 -9.28 17.17
C GLY A 93 0.62 -9.15 16.59
N HIS A 94 -0.26 -8.35 17.20
CA HIS A 94 -1.60 -8.13 16.66
C HIS A 94 -1.54 -7.41 15.32
N LYS A 95 -2.14 -8.01 14.28
CA LYS A 95 -2.22 -7.44 12.93
C LYS A 95 -3.45 -6.56 12.76
N VAL A 96 -4.56 -7.00 13.32
CA VAL A 96 -5.86 -6.33 13.26
C VAL A 96 -6.47 -6.33 14.65
N ILE A 97 -7.11 -5.22 15.03
CA ILE A 97 -7.86 -5.10 16.27
C ILE A 97 -9.26 -4.57 15.99
N HIS A 98 -10.18 -4.80 16.93
CA HIS A 98 -11.49 -4.18 16.90
C HIS A 98 -11.44 -2.76 17.49
N ARG A 99 -12.13 -1.80 16.88
CA ARG A 99 -12.23 -0.40 17.33
C ARG A 99 -12.70 -0.29 18.77
N SER A 100 -13.64 -1.15 19.17
CA SER A 100 -14.18 -1.19 20.54
C SER A 100 -13.11 -1.37 21.63
N LEU A 101 -11.95 -1.95 21.31
CA LEU A 101 -10.82 -2.02 22.24
C LEU A 101 -10.34 -0.61 22.63
N LEU A 102 -10.19 0.29 21.66
CA LEU A 102 -9.80 1.67 21.90
C LEU A 102 -10.92 2.47 22.57
N GLU A 103 -12.18 2.18 22.25
CA GLU A 103 -13.33 2.83 22.89
C GLU A 103 -13.40 2.50 24.38
N ASN A 104 -13.16 1.24 24.75
CA ASN A 104 -13.10 0.81 26.15
C ASN A 104 -11.94 1.48 26.89
N MET A 105 -10.75 1.56 26.26
CA MET A 105 -9.60 2.26 26.84
C MET A 105 -9.84 3.76 26.96
N ASN A 106 -10.53 4.35 25.99
CA ASN A 106 -10.93 5.74 26.03
C ASN A 106 -11.86 6.01 27.22
N GLN A 107 -12.90 5.18 27.41
CA GLN A 107 -13.81 5.29 28.56
C GLN A 107 -13.09 5.09 29.90
N ALA A 108 -12.09 4.23 29.96
CA ALA A 108 -11.37 3.91 31.18
C ALA A 108 -10.38 4.99 31.64
N GLY A 109 -9.90 5.88 30.75
CA GLY A 109 -8.89 6.86 31.16
C GLY A 109 -8.67 8.06 30.24
N VAL A 110 -8.71 7.89 28.91
CA VAL A 110 -8.40 9.01 27.99
C VAL A 110 -9.53 10.04 27.96
N GLN A 111 -10.78 9.59 27.99
CA GLN A 111 -12.01 10.39 28.10
C GLN A 111 -12.16 11.49 27.02
N ILE A 112 -11.84 11.16 25.77
CA ILE A 112 -12.11 11.99 24.60
C ILE A 112 -13.47 11.63 23.96
N SER A 113 -14.02 12.53 23.14
CA SER A 113 -15.28 12.27 22.44
C SER A 113 -15.11 11.18 21.37
N THR A 114 -16.23 10.59 20.92
CA THR A 114 -16.22 9.64 19.80
C THR A 114 -15.66 10.28 18.52
N ASP A 115 -16.00 11.54 18.26
CA ASP A 115 -15.52 12.29 17.10
C ASP A 115 -14.02 12.55 17.18
N GLU A 116 -13.50 12.84 18.38
CA GLU A 116 -12.07 13.03 18.59
C GLU A 116 -11.29 11.71 18.45
N LEU A 117 -11.86 10.59 18.90
CA LEU A 117 -11.29 9.26 18.69
C LEU A 117 -11.25 8.90 17.19
N ASP A 118 -12.32 9.20 16.46
CA ASP A 118 -12.36 9.02 15.01
C ASP A 118 -11.32 9.89 14.29
N LEU A 119 -11.18 11.15 14.71
CA LEU A 119 -10.15 12.06 14.20
C LEU A 119 -8.73 11.52 14.47
N PHE A 120 -8.46 11.01 15.66
CA PHE A 120 -7.18 10.36 15.99
C PHE A 120 -6.90 9.17 15.04
N LEU A 121 -7.89 8.31 14.79
CA LEU A 121 -7.72 7.16 13.91
C LEU A 121 -7.48 7.57 12.45
N ARG A 122 -8.21 8.58 11.96
CA ARG A 122 -7.99 9.13 10.62
C ARG A 122 -6.61 9.76 10.49
N PHE A 123 -6.17 10.53 11.48
CA PHE A 123 -4.82 11.09 11.51
C PHE A 123 -3.75 9.99 11.44
N GLN A 124 -3.87 8.94 12.27
CA GLN A 124 -2.94 7.81 12.26
C GLN A 124 -2.96 7.04 10.93
N HIS A 125 -4.11 7.01 10.23
CA HIS A 125 -4.22 6.47 8.89
C HIS A 125 -3.52 7.33 7.84
N GLU A 126 -3.71 8.65 7.89
CA GLU A 126 -3.12 9.59 6.93
C GLU A 126 -1.58 9.60 6.98
N ILE A 127 -0.99 9.47 8.17
CA ILE A 127 0.47 9.34 8.33
C ILE A 127 0.99 7.92 8.05
N GLY A 128 0.11 6.97 7.73
CA GLY A 128 0.48 5.60 7.38
C GLY A 128 0.88 4.73 8.57
N THR A 129 0.58 5.14 9.81
CA THR A 129 0.85 4.31 10.99
C THR A 129 -0.11 3.12 11.04
N ILE A 130 -1.38 3.31 10.72
CA ILE A 130 -2.42 2.27 10.68
C ILE A 130 -3.17 2.32 9.35
N LEU A 131 -4.01 1.32 9.08
CA LEU A 131 -5.00 1.39 8.01
C LEU A 131 -6.39 1.34 8.63
N TYR A 132 -7.14 2.43 8.46
CA TYR A 132 -8.45 2.66 9.04
C TYR A 132 -9.33 3.45 8.08
N PHE A 133 -10.58 3.03 7.93
CA PHE A 133 -11.59 3.75 7.16
C PHE A 133 -12.84 3.91 8.01
N SER A 134 -13.37 5.14 8.09
CA SER A 134 -14.58 5.47 8.84
C SER A 134 -15.89 5.05 8.14
N THR A 135 -15.82 4.23 7.09
CA THR A 135 -16.99 3.73 6.35
C THR A 135 -17.72 2.67 7.17
N GLU A 136 -19.03 2.53 6.95
CA GLU A 136 -19.89 1.62 7.73
C GLU A 136 -19.38 0.17 7.75
N LEU A 137 -18.78 -0.31 6.65
CA LEU A 137 -18.28 -1.68 6.53
C LEU A 137 -16.88 -1.90 7.12
N LEU A 138 -16.09 -0.83 7.32
CA LEU A 138 -14.69 -0.92 7.69
C LEU A 138 -14.37 -0.30 9.06
N LYS A 139 -15.24 0.56 9.60
CA LYS A 139 -15.00 1.32 10.83
C LYS A 139 -14.76 0.49 12.09
N GLU A 140 -15.17 -0.78 12.09
CA GLU A 140 -15.09 -1.67 13.25
C GLU A 140 -13.71 -2.30 13.44
N LYS A 141 -12.91 -2.39 12.37
CA LYS A 141 -11.59 -3.05 12.41
C LYS A 141 -10.49 -2.07 12.01
N ILE A 142 -9.37 -2.16 12.72
CA ILE A 142 -8.19 -1.33 12.50
C ILE A 142 -7.03 -2.27 12.20
N VAL A 143 -6.37 -2.08 11.06
CA VAL A 143 -5.14 -2.79 10.74
C VAL A 143 -3.98 -2.03 11.36
N LEU A 144 -3.32 -2.66 12.32
CA LEU A 144 -2.20 -2.07 13.07
C LEU A 144 -0.90 -2.04 12.27
N GLU A 145 -0.76 -2.90 11.27
CA GLU A 145 0.47 -3.04 10.49
C GLU A 145 0.15 -2.98 8.98
N PRO A 146 0.25 -1.81 8.34
CA PRO A 146 0.01 -1.70 6.89
C PRO A 146 0.88 -2.64 6.05
N GLN A 147 2.09 -2.97 6.51
CA GLN A 147 2.97 -3.94 5.85
C GLN A 147 2.36 -5.35 5.79
N TRP A 148 1.52 -5.73 6.76
CA TRP A 148 0.81 -7.02 6.74
C TRP A 148 -0.20 -7.08 5.59
N MET A 149 -0.93 -5.98 5.33
CA MET A 149 -1.81 -5.85 4.16
C MET A 149 -1.02 -5.95 2.85
N ILE A 150 0.14 -5.26 2.76
CA ILE A 150 1.02 -5.36 1.60
C ILE A 150 1.51 -6.79 1.40
N ASN A 151 1.81 -7.52 2.47
CA ASN A 151 2.23 -8.91 2.38
C ASN A 151 1.09 -9.84 1.93
N ALA A 152 -0.16 -9.55 2.33
CA ALA A 152 -1.34 -10.24 1.81
C ALA A 152 -1.44 -10.06 0.30
N LEU A 153 -1.29 -8.83 -0.21
CA LEU A 153 -1.29 -8.55 -1.65
C LEU A 153 -0.12 -9.21 -2.37
N LYS A 154 1.09 -9.14 -1.80
CA LYS A 154 2.27 -9.84 -2.33
C LYS A 154 1.98 -11.32 -2.49
N SER A 155 1.37 -11.96 -1.50
CA SER A 155 1.03 -13.38 -1.58
C SER A 155 0.12 -13.74 -2.75
N LEU A 156 -0.70 -12.80 -3.23
CA LEU A 156 -1.55 -12.97 -4.41
C LEU A 156 -0.78 -12.75 -5.72
N ILE A 157 0.17 -11.83 -5.79
CA ILE A 157 0.89 -11.53 -7.05
C ILE A 157 2.18 -12.31 -7.23
N THR A 158 2.78 -12.81 -6.14
CA THR A 158 4.03 -13.59 -6.15
C THR A 158 3.76 -15.09 -6.05
N VAL A 159 2.57 -15.56 -6.45
CA VAL A 159 2.29 -16.99 -6.42
C VAL A 159 3.26 -17.69 -7.36
N GLU A 160 4.15 -18.50 -6.79
CA GLU A 160 5.10 -19.29 -7.59
C GLU A 160 4.33 -20.29 -8.45
N GLU A 161 4.70 -20.42 -9.73
CA GLU A 161 4.07 -21.42 -10.61
C GLU A 161 4.17 -22.83 -10.03
N MET A 162 5.26 -23.15 -9.31
CA MET A 162 5.44 -24.42 -8.58
C MET A 162 4.51 -24.61 -7.38
N PHE A 163 3.98 -23.53 -6.80
CA PHE A 163 2.93 -23.60 -5.78
C PHE A 163 1.58 -23.94 -6.44
N VAL A 164 1.28 -23.30 -7.57
CA VAL A 164 0.05 -23.51 -8.36
C VAL A 164 -0.02 -24.93 -8.91
N LEU A 165 1.08 -25.44 -9.47
CA LEU A 165 1.18 -26.78 -10.06
C LEU A 165 1.04 -27.92 -9.02
N ARG A 166 1.25 -27.63 -7.73
CA ARG A 166 1.08 -28.61 -6.63
C ARG A 166 -0.34 -28.66 -6.07
N HIS A 167 -1.19 -27.71 -6.42
CA HIS A 167 -2.60 -27.69 -6.02
C HIS A 167 -3.48 -28.37 -7.07
N ALA A 168 -4.78 -28.49 -6.77
CA ALA A 168 -5.75 -29.05 -7.70
C ALA A 168 -5.72 -28.30 -9.05
N PRO A 169 -5.99 -28.97 -10.19
CA PRO A 169 -6.00 -28.33 -11.51
C PRO A 169 -6.88 -27.07 -11.59
N SER A 170 -7.95 -27.00 -10.80
CA SER A 170 -8.83 -25.83 -10.68
C SER A 170 -8.10 -24.57 -10.20
N VAL A 171 -7.19 -24.69 -9.23
CA VAL A 171 -6.39 -23.57 -8.71
C VAL A 171 -5.45 -23.04 -9.79
N SER A 172 -4.92 -23.93 -10.63
CA SER A 172 -4.11 -23.53 -11.81
C SER A 172 -4.91 -22.74 -12.82
N THR A 173 -6.14 -23.16 -13.11
CA THR A 173 -7.03 -22.40 -14.00
C THR A 173 -7.35 -21.01 -13.43
N MET A 174 -7.69 -20.94 -12.14
CA MET A 174 -7.98 -19.65 -11.48
C MET A 174 -6.76 -18.72 -11.44
N TRP A 175 -5.56 -19.27 -11.25
CA TRP A 175 -4.32 -18.49 -11.33
C TRP A 175 -4.11 -17.88 -12.72
N HIS A 176 -4.37 -18.64 -13.77
CA HIS A 176 -4.31 -18.11 -15.14
C HIS A 176 -5.35 -17.02 -15.39
N GLU A 177 -6.58 -17.18 -14.90
CA GLU A 177 -7.61 -16.13 -14.99
C GLU A 177 -7.24 -14.87 -14.18
N PHE A 178 -6.54 -15.01 -13.05
CA PHE A 178 -6.04 -13.85 -12.30
C PHE A 178 -5.02 -13.04 -13.11
N ARG A 179 -4.17 -13.70 -13.91
CA ARG A 179 -3.29 -13.00 -14.87
C ARG A 179 -4.07 -12.26 -15.96
N ASN A 180 -5.34 -12.62 -16.19
CA ASN A 180 -6.26 -11.90 -17.08
C ASN A 180 -7.17 -10.92 -16.33
N GLY A 181 -6.87 -10.60 -15.06
CA GLY A 181 -7.62 -9.64 -14.26
C GLY A 181 -8.81 -10.19 -13.48
N LYS A 182 -9.01 -11.51 -13.38
CA LYS A 182 -10.10 -12.09 -12.57
C LYS A 182 -9.58 -12.84 -11.35
N LEU A 183 -9.79 -12.28 -10.17
CA LEU A 183 -9.41 -12.86 -8.89
C LEU A 183 -10.57 -13.68 -8.30
N TYR A 184 -10.54 -14.99 -8.46
CA TYR A 184 -11.53 -15.91 -7.89
C TYR A 184 -11.37 -16.05 -6.38
N LEU A 185 -12.50 -16.11 -5.65
CA LEU A 185 -12.51 -16.31 -4.19
C LEU A 185 -11.82 -17.62 -3.79
N GLU A 186 -12.00 -18.68 -4.58
CA GLU A 186 -11.42 -20.00 -4.33
C GLU A 186 -9.88 -20.00 -4.44
N LEU A 187 -9.31 -19.11 -5.27
CA LEU A 187 -7.86 -18.91 -5.34
C LEU A 187 -7.35 -18.25 -4.05
N ILE A 188 -8.10 -17.28 -3.52
CA ILE A 188 -7.78 -16.63 -2.24
C ILE A 188 -7.86 -17.65 -1.11
N ASP A 189 -8.91 -18.48 -1.08
CA ASP A 189 -9.06 -19.54 -0.07
C ASP A 189 -7.91 -20.55 -0.11
N ALA A 190 -7.42 -20.89 -1.29
CA ALA A 190 -6.26 -21.76 -1.46
C ALA A 190 -4.93 -21.11 -1.00
N LEU A 191 -4.80 -19.78 -1.11
CA LEU A 191 -3.60 -19.04 -0.72
C LEU A 191 -3.57 -18.67 0.75
N TRP A 192 -4.71 -18.26 1.29
CA TRP A 192 -4.92 -17.80 2.65
C TRP A 192 -5.60 -18.89 3.50
N THR A 193 -5.14 -20.13 3.37
CA THR A 193 -5.61 -21.22 4.22
C THR A 193 -5.23 -20.98 5.68
N LYS A 194 -6.07 -21.47 6.61
CA LYS A 194 -5.82 -21.33 8.04
C LYS A 194 -4.49 -21.95 8.49
N ASP A 195 -4.11 -23.08 7.90
CA ASP A 195 -2.86 -23.78 8.22
C ASP A 195 -1.61 -23.00 7.80
N ARG A 196 -1.71 -22.20 6.72
CA ARG A 196 -0.57 -21.46 6.16
C ARG A 196 -0.52 -20.03 6.68
N ASN A 197 -1.66 -19.36 6.77
CA ASN A 197 -1.79 -17.94 7.08
C ASN A 197 -3.05 -17.69 7.93
N PRO A 198 -3.04 -18.06 9.23
CA PRO A 198 -4.22 -17.95 10.09
C PRO A 198 -4.74 -16.51 10.20
N ASP A 199 -3.86 -15.51 10.28
CA ASP A 199 -4.26 -14.10 10.36
C ASP A 199 -4.98 -13.63 9.09
N LEU A 200 -4.51 -14.05 7.91
CA LEU A 200 -5.13 -13.69 6.62
C LEU A 200 -6.47 -14.41 6.46
N HIS A 201 -6.51 -15.69 6.83
CA HIS A 201 -7.73 -16.50 6.82
C HIS A 201 -8.82 -15.85 7.68
N ASP A 202 -8.50 -15.56 8.94
CA ASP A 202 -9.48 -15.06 9.93
C ASP A 202 -9.91 -13.62 9.65
N ASN A 203 -9.19 -12.89 8.78
CA ASN A 203 -9.52 -11.52 8.38
C ASN A 203 -9.81 -11.37 6.88
N LYS A 204 -10.04 -12.47 6.15
CA LYS A 204 -10.25 -12.49 4.70
C LYS A 204 -11.28 -11.47 4.22
N ASP A 205 -12.47 -11.48 4.82
CA ASP A 205 -13.57 -10.60 4.40
C ASP A 205 -13.23 -9.13 4.60
N HIS A 206 -12.56 -8.80 5.71
CA HIS A 206 -12.11 -7.44 5.98
C HIS A 206 -11.00 -7.02 5.01
N LEU A 207 -10.06 -7.91 4.69
CA LEU A 207 -9.02 -7.67 3.69
C LEU A 207 -9.63 -7.40 2.31
N LEU A 208 -10.64 -8.17 1.89
CA LEU A 208 -11.34 -7.96 0.62
C LEU A 208 -12.03 -6.60 0.56
N LEU A 209 -12.71 -6.20 1.64
CA LEU A 209 -13.32 -4.87 1.74
C LEU A 209 -12.26 -3.75 1.69
N LEU A 210 -11.10 -3.95 2.34
CA LEU A 210 -9.99 -2.99 2.27
C LEU A 210 -9.40 -2.91 0.86
N MET A 211 -9.23 -4.05 0.17
CA MET A 211 -8.74 -4.09 -1.21
C MET A 211 -9.69 -3.38 -2.16
N GLU A 212 -11.01 -3.54 -1.96
CA GLU A 212 -12.04 -2.84 -2.72
C GLU A 212 -12.00 -1.33 -2.44
N GLN A 213 -11.95 -0.92 -1.17
CA GLN A 213 -11.85 0.48 -0.74
C GLN A 213 -10.58 1.18 -1.27
N LEU A 214 -9.48 0.43 -1.37
CA LEU A 214 -8.21 0.91 -1.92
C LEU A 214 -8.15 0.85 -3.46
N ASN A 215 -9.24 0.47 -4.13
CA ASN A 215 -9.35 0.31 -5.59
C ASN A 215 -8.33 -0.67 -6.19
N ILE A 216 -7.92 -1.67 -5.40
CA ILE A 216 -7.05 -2.76 -5.84
C ILE A 216 -7.85 -3.80 -6.60
N ILE A 217 -9.07 -4.06 -6.12
CA ILE A 217 -10.04 -4.95 -6.74
C ILE A 217 -11.40 -4.25 -6.87
N ALA A 218 -12.24 -4.75 -7.77
CA ALA A 218 -13.60 -4.27 -7.96
C ALA A 218 -14.58 -5.44 -8.02
N LYS A 219 -15.70 -5.35 -7.30
CA LYS A 219 -16.78 -6.33 -7.42
C LYS A 219 -17.51 -6.15 -8.76
N PRO A 220 -17.62 -7.20 -9.59
CA PRO A 220 -18.49 -7.16 -10.75
C PRO A 220 -19.96 -7.22 -10.32
N THR A 221 -20.78 -6.39 -10.96
CA THR A 221 -22.24 -6.47 -10.87
C THR A 221 -22.77 -6.85 -12.25
N LEU A 222 -23.48 -7.98 -12.36
CA LEU A 222 -24.16 -8.35 -13.58
C LEU A 222 -25.61 -7.85 -13.52
N CYS A 223 -25.95 -6.90 -14.40
CA CYS A 223 -27.34 -6.53 -14.66
C CYS A 223 -27.91 -7.53 -15.66
N ILE A 224 -28.93 -8.28 -15.26
CA ILE A 224 -29.69 -9.15 -16.15
C ILE A 224 -30.95 -8.37 -16.56
N ASP A 225 -31.15 -8.18 -17.86
CA ASP A 225 -32.19 -7.27 -18.40
C ASP A 225 -33.63 -7.73 -18.10
N ASP A 226 -33.81 -8.98 -17.68
CA ASP A 226 -35.10 -9.52 -17.26
C ASP A 226 -35.16 -9.62 -15.71
N GLU A 227 -35.69 -8.55 -15.10
CA GLU A 227 -36.09 -8.44 -13.70
C GLU A 227 -35.00 -8.52 -12.61
N SER A 228 -34.36 -7.36 -12.32
CA SER A 228 -33.91 -6.91 -10.98
C SER A 228 -32.98 -7.82 -10.14
N GLU A 229 -32.49 -8.94 -10.65
CA GLU A 229 -31.64 -9.86 -9.88
C GLU A 229 -30.16 -9.52 -10.12
N ILE A 230 -29.56 -8.85 -9.14
CA ILE A 230 -28.11 -8.63 -9.11
C ILE A 230 -27.45 -9.95 -8.71
N LYS A 231 -26.83 -10.63 -9.68
CA LYS A 231 -26.03 -11.82 -9.39
C LYS A 231 -24.61 -11.43 -8.98
N GLU A 232 -24.27 -11.69 -7.72
CA GLU A 232 -22.88 -11.63 -7.27
C GLU A 232 -22.07 -12.74 -7.92
N LEU A 233 -20.95 -12.38 -8.55
CA LEU A 233 -20.01 -13.36 -9.12
C LEU A 233 -18.99 -13.77 -8.06
N ASN A 234 -18.47 -14.99 -8.17
CA ASN A 234 -17.47 -15.54 -7.25
C ASN A 234 -16.04 -15.05 -7.50
N TYR A 235 -15.88 -13.91 -8.17
CA TYR A 235 -14.58 -13.31 -8.46
C TYR A 235 -14.65 -11.79 -8.42
N PHE A 236 -13.50 -11.17 -8.22
CA PHE A 236 -13.28 -9.74 -8.35
C PHE A 236 -12.50 -9.43 -9.62
N PHE A 237 -12.67 -8.24 -10.17
CA PHE A 237 -11.73 -7.70 -11.15
C PHE A 237 -10.51 -7.10 -10.45
N ALA A 238 -9.32 -7.36 -10.99
CA ALA A 238 -8.05 -6.76 -10.58
C ALA A 238 -7.53 -5.89 -11.75
N PRO A 239 -7.87 -4.59 -11.80
CA PRO A 239 -7.62 -3.75 -12.99
C PRO A 239 -6.15 -3.69 -13.42
N CYS A 240 -5.21 -3.72 -12.46
CA CYS A 240 -3.78 -3.69 -12.74
C CYS A 240 -3.25 -4.95 -13.45
N MET A 241 -4.03 -6.03 -13.48
CA MET A 241 -3.70 -7.28 -14.16
C MET A 241 -4.38 -7.40 -15.54
N LEU A 242 -5.16 -6.40 -15.97
CA LEU A 242 -5.78 -6.41 -17.30
C LEU A 242 -4.73 -6.10 -18.38
N HIS A 243 -4.69 -6.94 -19.42
CA HIS A 243 -3.75 -6.80 -20.53
C HIS A 243 -4.25 -5.91 -21.69
N VAL A 244 -5.47 -5.38 -21.60
CA VAL A 244 -6.11 -4.66 -22.71
C VAL A 244 -6.45 -3.24 -22.24
N GLU A 245 -5.98 -2.23 -22.98
CA GLU A 245 -6.44 -0.85 -22.81
C GLU A 245 -7.96 -0.82 -23.01
N PRO A 246 -8.74 -0.15 -22.12
CA PRO A 246 -10.14 0.10 -22.42
C PRO A 246 -10.23 0.83 -23.78
N PRO A 247 -11.24 0.53 -24.62
CA PRO A 247 -11.43 1.26 -25.86
C PRO A 247 -11.44 2.75 -25.56
N ARG A 248 -10.61 3.53 -26.28
CA ARG A 248 -10.62 4.99 -26.13
C ARG A 248 -11.97 5.51 -26.60
N GLU A 249 -12.70 6.16 -25.70
CA GLU A 249 -13.88 6.96 -26.03
C GLU A 249 -13.51 8.15 -26.93
#